data_AF-A0A9C9KPD8-F1
#
_entry.id   AF-A0A9C9KPD8-F1
#
_cell.length_a   1.000
_cell.length_b   1.000
_cell.length_c   1.000
_cell.angle_alpha   90.00
_cell.angle_beta   90.00
_cell.angle_gamma   90.00
#
_symmetry.space_group_name_H-M   'P 1'
#
loop_
_entity.id
_entity.type
_entity.pdbx_description
1 polymer ?
#
loop_
_entity_poly.entity_id
_entity_poly.type
_entity_poly.pdbx_seq_one_letter_code
_entity_poly.pdbx_strand_id
1 'polypeptide(L)' 'MEHDPERLRAEIDAYVAHLYGLSRDDFAYILDIFPVLKKKEIKAFGEFMSKRKCLEEFDRIGIVLRKEE' A
#
# COMPACT_ATOMS: atom_id res chain seq x y z
N MET A 1 -9.98 20.42 -3.30
CA MET A 1 -9.14 19.21 -3.43
C MET A 1 -9.30 18.43 -2.14
N GLU A 2 -10.22 17.47 -2.13
CA GLU A 2 -10.36 16.52 -1.03
C GLU A 2 -9.16 15.57 -1.12
N HIS A 3 -8.15 15.78 -0.28
CA HIS A 3 -7.07 14.81 -0.14
C HIS A 3 -7.64 13.63 0.64
N ASP A 4 -8.02 12.59 -0.10
CA ASP A 4 -8.45 11.30 0.44
C ASP A 4 -7.35 10.79 1.38
N PRO A 5 -7.54 10.84 2.72
CA PRO A 5 -6.46 10.59 3.68
C PRO A 5 -5.93 9.15 3.62
N GLU A 6 -6.65 8.26 2.95
CA GLU A 6 -6.27 6.89 2.68
C GLU A 6 -5.25 6.80 1.53
N ARG A 7 -5.39 7.66 0.50
CA ARG A 7 -4.46 7.70 -0.64
C ARG A 7 -3.10 8.24 -0.22
N LEU A 8 -3.07 9.31 0.57
CA LEU A 8 -1.81 9.87 1.08
C LEU A 8 -1.05 8.87 1.95
N ARG A 9 -1.76 8.05 2.74
CA ARG A 9 -1.14 6.97 3.52
C ARG A 9 -0.55 5.90 2.62
N ALA A 10 -1.29 5.44 1.62
CA ALA A 10 -0.80 4.45 0.66
C ALA A 10 0.48 4.91 -0.06
N GLU A 11 0.55 6.19 -0.45
CA GLU A 11 1.75 6.81 -1.04
C GLU A 11 2.92 6.76 -0.05
N ILE A 12 2.73 7.20 1.19
CA ILE A 12 3.78 7.18 2.22
C ILE A 12 4.24 5.76 2.54
N ASP A 13 3.31 4.82 2.76
CA ASP A 13 3.64 3.43 3.10
C ASP A 13 4.44 2.76 1.98
N ALA A 14 4.09 3.03 0.73
CA ALA A 14 4.82 2.53 -0.43
C ALA A 14 6.23 3.13 -0.53
N TYR A 15 6.40 4.44 -0.33
CA TYR A 15 7.73 5.06 -0.28
C TYR A 15 8.60 4.49 0.85
N VAL A 16 8.01 4.32 2.04
CA VAL A 16 8.67 3.72 3.20
C VAL A 16 9.10 2.29 2.87
N ALA A 17 8.23 1.48 2.28
CA ALA A 17 8.57 0.11 1.90
C ALA A 17 9.75 0.03 0.92
N HIS A 18 9.82 0.91 -0.07
CA HIS A 18 10.97 1.02 -0.97
C HIS A 18 12.24 1.49 -0.25
N LEU A 19 12.13 2.46 0.65
CA LEU A 19 13.26 2.97 1.44
C LEU A 19 13.88 1.87 2.32
N TYR A 20 13.05 1.01 2.89
CA TYR A 20 13.49 -0.15 3.68
C TYR A 20 13.89 -1.36 2.82
N GLY A 21 13.79 -1.27 1.49
CA GLY A 21 14.15 -2.35 0.58
C GLY A 21 13.24 -3.57 0.68
N LEU A 22 11.99 -3.38 1.12
CA LEU A 22 11.02 -4.47 1.23
C LEU A 22 10.65 -5.01 -0.14
N SER A 23 10.50 -6.33 -0.25
CA SER A 23 9.87 -6.92 -1.43
C SER A 23 8.36 -6.68 -1.40
N ARG A 24 7.72 -6.80 -2.57
CA ARG A 24 6.26 -6.69 -2.70
C ARG A 24 5.51 -7.68 -1.79
N ASP A 25 6.05 -8.89 -1.64
CA ASP A 25 5.49 -9.93 -0.77
C ASP A 25 5.66 -9.59 0.71
N ASP A 26 6.83 -9.07 1.12
CA ASP A 26 7.05 -8.62 2.50
C ASP A 26 6.12 -7.47 2.86
N PHE A 27 5.97 -6.51 1.95
CA PHE A 27 5.03 -5.41 2.14
C PHE A 27 3.58 -5.89 2.21
N ALA A 28 3.18 -6.84 1.33
CA ALA A 28 1.87 -7.46 1.37
C ALA A 28 1.61 -8.25 2.67
N TYR A 29 2.65 -8.86 3.25
CA TYR A 29 2.58 -9.57 4.52
C TYR A 29 2.37 -8.59 5.68
N ILE A 30 3.13 -7.49 5.73
CA ILE A 30 2.99 -6.42 6.73
C ILE A 30 1.56 -5.84 6.73
N LEU A 31 1.01 -5.59 5.54
CA LEU A 31 -0.38 -5.11 5.40
C LEU A 31 -1.41 -6.13 5.93
N ASP A 32 -1.11 -7.43 5.93
CA ASP A 32 -2.00 -8.46 6.47
C ASP A 32 -2.01 -8.53 8.01
N ILE A 33 -1.04 -7.90 8.69
CA ILE A 33 -0.95 -7.83 10.16
C ILE A 33 -2.08 -6.97 10.76
N PHE A 34 -2.90 -6.30 9.94
CA PHE A 34 -4.05 -5.51 10.37
C PHE A 34 -5.40 -6.24 10.16
N PRO A 35 -5.71 -7.32 10.90
CA PRO A 35 -6.89 -8.15 10.67
C PRO A 35 -8.21 -7.42 10.93
N VAL A 36 -8.21 -6.42 11.83
CA VAL A 36 -9.39 -5.61 12.14
C VAL A 36 -9.77 -4.74 10.95
N LEU A 37 -8.78 -4.09 10.33
CA LEU A 37 -8.99 -3.26 9.15
C LEU A 37 -9.45 -4.12 7.97
N LYS A 38 -8.76 -5.23 7.71
CA LYS A 38 -9.13 -6.22 6.70
C LYS A 38 -10.58 -6.69 6.82
N LYS A 39 -11.02 -7.05 8.03
CA LYS A 39 -12.42 -7.45 8.28
C LYS A 39 -13.42 -6.33 8.02
N LYS A 40 -13.08 -5.09 8.40
CA LYS A 40 -13.94 -3.92 8.19
C LYS A 40 -14.11 -3.62 6.70
N GLU A 41 -13.02 -3.65 5.94
CA GLU A 41 -13.04 -3.40 4.49
C GLU A 41 -13.69 -4.53 3.71
N ILE A 42 -13.41 -5.80 4.04
CA ILE A 42 -14.13 -6.93 3.43
C ILE A 42 -15.64 -6.82 3.68
N LYS A 43 -16.06 -6.38 4.88
CA LYS A 43 -17.48 -6.20 5.19
C LYS A 43 -18.10 -5.02 4.43
N ALA A 44 -17.34 -3.94 4.19
CA ALA A 44 -17.84 -2.72 3.55
C ALA A 44 -17.78 -2.78 2.01
N PHE A 45 -16.73 -3.38 1.46
CA PHE A 45 -16.37 -3.33 0.05
C PHE A 45 -16.17 -4.72 -0.58
N GLY A 46 -16.20 -5.81 0.20
CA GLY A 46 -15.97 -7.17 -0.30
C GLY A 46 -14.49 -7.53 -0.48
N GLU A 47 -13.58 -6.56 -0.42
CA GLU A 47 -12.15 -6.74 -0.60
C GLU A 47 -11.33 -5.91 0.39
N PHE A 48 -10.04 -6.26 0.54
CA PHE A 48 -9.10 -5.49 1.35
C PHE A 48 -8.57 -4.30 0.54
N MET A 49 -9.43 -3.29 0.32
CA MET A 49 -9.17 -2.13 -0.55
C MET A 49 -7.86 -1.40 -0.21
N SER A 50 -7.59 -1.16 1.07
CA SER A 50 -6.35 -0.51 1.51
C SER A 50 -5.11 -1.29 1.10
N LYS A 51 -5.12 -2.63 1.24
CA LYS A 51 -4.00 -3.47 0.80
C LYS A 51 -3.77 -3.39 -0.71
N ARG A 52 -4.85 -3.39 -1.51
CA ARG A 52 -4.76 -3.25 -2.96
C ARG A 52 -4.14 -1.91 -3.36
N LYS A 53 -4.66 -0.80 -2.81
CA LYS A 53 -4.16 0.55 -3.07
C LYS A 53 -2.67 0.70 -2.70
N CYS A 54 -2.26 0.21 -1.53
CA CYS A 54 -0.86 0.28 -1.10
C CYS A 54 0.06 -0.51 -2.05
N LEU A 55 -0.34 -1.72 -2.47
CA LEU A 55 0.45 -2.53 -3.40
C LEU A 55 0.53 -1.91 -4.80
N GLU A 56 -0.56 -1.31 -5.28
CA GLU A 56 -0.57 -0.58 -6.56
C GLU A 56 0.40 0.60 -6.54
N GLU A 57 0.40 1.37 -5.44
CA GLU A 57 1.30 2.51 -5.27
C GLU A 57 2.75 2.07 -5.08
N PHE A 58 2.98 0.92 -4.43
CA PHE A 58 4.30 0.29 -4.35
C PHE A 58 4.82 -0.09 -5.74
N ASP A 59 4.01 -0.75 -6.58
CA ASP A 59 4.39 -1.05 -7.96
C ASP A 59 4.66 0.23 -8.77
N ARG A 60 3.83 1.27 -8.62
CA ARG A 60 4.00 2.57 -9.29
C ARG A 60 5.31 3.27 -8.89
N ILE A 61 5.61 3.36 -7.60
CA ILE A 61 6.84 4.00 -7.10
C ILE A 61 8.07 3.19 -7.50
N GLY A 62 7.99 1.85 -7.49
CA GLY A 62 9.09 0.99 -7.91
C GLY A 62 9.50 1.20 -9.38
N ILE A 63 8.56 1.58 -10.24
CA ILE A 63 8.85 1.98 -11.64
C ILE A 63 9.56 3.34 -11.69
N VAL A 64 9.21 4.27 -10.80
CA VAL A 64 9.79 5.62 -10.77
C VAL A 64 11.20 5.61 -10.17
N LEU A 65 11.43 4.87 -9.08
CA LEU A 65 12.75 4.79 -8.44
C LEU A 65 13.80 4.09 -9.31
N ARG A 66 13.39 3.14 -10.16
CA ARG A 66 14.27 2.48 -11.15
C ARG A 66 14.56 3.34 -12.39
N LYS A 67 13.93 4.51 -12.52
CA LYS A 67 14.10 5.43 -13.66
C LYS A 67 15.21 6.47 -13.45
N GLU A 68 15.90 6.45 -12.30
CA GLU A 68 17.07 7.28 -12.00
C GLU A 68 18.39 6.50 -12.13
N GLU A 69 18.55 5.72 -13.20
CA GLU A 69 19.83 5.13 -13.64
C GLU A 69 20.21 5.61 -15.05
#